data_AF-A0A945PE40-F1
#
_entry.id   AF-A0A945PE40-F1
#
_cell.length_a   1.000
_cell.length_b   1.000
_cell.length_c   1.000
_cell.angle_alpha   90.00
_cell.angle_beta   90.00
_cell.angle_gamma   90.00
#
_symmetry.space_group_name_H-M   'P 1'
#
loop_
_entity.id
_entity.type
_entity.pdbx_description
1 polymer ?
#
loop_
_entity_poly.entity_id
_entity_poly.type
_entity_poly.pdbx_seq_one_letter_code
_entity_poly.pdbx_strand_id
1 'polypeptide(L)'
;MEITLRSSWGSTAIARRAELLDVSKLSGFVARLDDAAAGLLTYLVDDEQLEIVTINSLRRGTGVGRALVEAAKELALSSGCKTIVAITTNDNVNALAFYQKVGFRIRDVFRDSVQEIRQLKPSLPDTGQHGIPIRDEIQLELSLTSD
;
A
#
# COMPACT_ATOMS: atom_id res chain seq x y z
N MET A 1 -13.05 5.10 -9.58
CA MET A 1 -11.75 4.66 -9.06
C MET A 1 -10.60 5.45 -9.67
N GLU A 2 -10.51 5.55 -11.01
CA GLU A 2 -9.40 6.24 -11.69
C GLU A 2 -9.19 7.72 -11.28
N ILE A 3 -10.27 8.51 -11.16
CA ILE A 3 -10.19 9.92 -10.72
C ILE A 3 -9.58 10.03 -9.32
N THR A 4 -10.02 9.17 -8.38
CA THR A 4 -9.50 9.12 -6.99
C THR A 4 -8.05 8.64 -6.94
N LEU A 5 -7.64 7.74 -7.83
CA LEU A 5 -6.26 7.26 -7.93
C LEU A 5 -5.32 8.36 -8.42
N ARG A 6 -5.67 9.03 -9.52
CA ARG A 6 -4.87 10.14 -10.06
C ARG A 6 -4.76 11.30 -9.09
N SER A 7 -5.85 11.64 -8.39
CA SER A 7 -5.83 12.72 -7.40
C SER A 7 -4.98 12.39 -6.17
N SER A 8 -4.87 11.10 -5.81
CA SER A 8 -4.15 10.66 -4.60
C SER A 8 -2.68 10.31 -4.86
N TRP A 9 -2.34 9.84 -6.06
CA TRP A 9 -1.01 9.29 -6.39
C TRP A 9 -0.34 9.95 -7.59
N GLY A 10 -0.99 10.94 -8.23
CA GLY A 10 -0.48 11.64 -9.41
C GLY A 10 -0.43 10.79 -10.69
N SER A 11 -0.59 9.47 -10.59
CA SER A 11 -0.57 8.49 -11.67
C SER A 11 -1.31 7.22 -11.24
N THR A 12 -1.82 6.45 -12.20
CA THR A 12 -2.33 5.09 -11.96
C THR A 12 -1.23 4.02 -12.06
N ALA A 13 0.01 4.40 -12.42
CA ALA A 13 1.13 3.48 -12.50
C ALA A 13 1.90 3.46 -11.17
N ILE A 14 1.92 2.32 -10.48
CA ILE A 14 2.73 2.08 -9.28
C ILE A 14 3.84 1.11 -9.64
N ALA A 15 5.07 1.45 -9.27
CA ALA A 15 6.22 0.60 -9.47
C ALA A 15 6.66 0.03 -8.12
N ARG A 16 6.79 -1.29 -8.04
CA ARG A 16 7.21 -2.02 -6.84
C ARG A 16 7.89 -3.32 -7.24
N ARG A 17 8.90 -3.79 -6.51
CA ARG A 17 9.59 -5.08 -6.77
C ARG A 17 10.00 -5.27 -8.24
N ALA A 18 10.53 -4.23 -8.88
CA ALA A 18 10.89 -4.21 -10.31
C ALA A 18 9.73 -4.52 -11.28
N GLU A 19 8.49 -4.26 -10.87
CA GLU A 19 7.28 -4.39 -11.71
C GLU A 19 6.54 -3.05 -11.78
N LEU A 20 5.97 -2.72 -12.95
CA LEU A 20 5.09 -1.57 -13.13
C LEU A 20 3.63 -2.04 -13.27
N LEU A 21 2.81 -1.68 -12.28
CA LEU A 21 1.40 -2.05 -12.19
C LEU A 21 0.50 -0.86 -12.55
N ASP A 22 -0.55 -1.12 -13.33
CA ASP A 22 -1.66 -0.19 -13.54
C ASP A 22 -2.74 -0.42 -12.49
N VAL A 23 -2.72 0.37 -11.42
CA VAL A 23 -3.60 0.19 -10.27
C VAL A 23 -5.06 0.53 -10.58
N SER A 24 -5.36 1.12 -11.74
CA SER A 24 -6.75 1.32 -12.19
C SER A 24 -7.46 0.02 -12.57
N LYS A 25 -6.70 -1.05 -12.84
CA LYS A 25 -7.20 -2.37 -13.19
C LYS A 25 -7.32 -3.32 -12.00
N LEU A 26 -6.86 -2.89 -10.82
CA LEU A 26 -6.89 -3.71 -9.62
C LEU A 26 -8.22 -3.61 -8.90
N SER A 27 -8.59 -4.68 -8.23
CA SER A 27 -9.70 -4.68 -7.28
C SER A 27 -9.39 -3.77 -6.09
N GLY A 28 -10.44 -3.22 -5.47
CA GLY A 28 -10.24 -2.30 -4.36
C GLY A 28 -11.49 -1.97 -3.56
N PHE A 29 -11.26 -1.42 -2.37
CA PHE A 29 -12.29 -0.93 -1.46
C PHE A 29 -12.33 0.58 -1.45
N VAL A 30 -13.54 1.15 -1.42
CA VAL A 30 -13.75 2.58 -1.18
C VAL A 30 -14.38 2.75 0.19
N ALA A 31 -13.67 3.42 1.09
CA ALA A 31 -14.24 3.85 2.36
C ALA A 31 -15.10 5.10 2.13
N ARG A 32 -16.27 5.15 2.76
CA ARG A 32 -17.17 6.31 2.72
C ARG A 32 -17.37 6.91 4.11
N LEU A 33 -17.50 8.23 4.17
CA LEU A 33 -17.88 9.00 5.35
C LEU A 33 -18.94 10.01 4.90
N ASP A 34 -20.09 10.02 5.57
CA ASP A 34 -21.24 10.87 5.20
C ASP A 34 -21.58 10.78 3.70
N ASP A 35 -21.65 9.56 3.18
CA ASP A 35 -21.85 9.18 1.76
C ASP A 35 -20.78 9.65 0.76
N ALA A 36 -19.79 10.43 1.19
CA ALA A 36 -18.66 10.86 0.37
C ALA A 36 -17.52 9.83 0.42
N ALA A 37 -16.81 9.66 -0.70
CA ALA A 37 -15.58 8.86 -0.72
C ALA A 37 -14.54 9.50 0.21
N ALA A 38 -14.01 8.71 1.14
CA ALA A 38 -13.09 9.13 2.19
C ALA A 38 -11.73 8.43 2.13
N GLY A 39 -11.64 7.30 1.42
CA GLY A 39 -10.39 6.59 1.18
C GLY A 39 -10.55 5.48 0.15
N LEU A 40 -9.42 4.99 -0.34
CA LEU A 40 -9.33 3.90 -1.31
C LEU A 40 -8.20 2.96 -0.92
N LEU A 41 -8.41 1.68 -1.12
CA LEU A 41 -7.40 0.63 -1.03
C LEU A 41 -7.49 -0.21 -2.30
N THR A 42 -6.37 -0.48 -2.96
CA THR A 42 -6.30 -1.46 -4.06
C THR A 42 -5.45 -2.65 -3.66
N TYR A 43 -5.80 -3.83 -4.14
CA TYR A 43 -5.12 -5.05 -3.74
C TYR A 43 -4.95 -6.05 -4.90
N LEU A 44 -4.04 -6.99 -4.67
CA LEU A 44 -3.88 -8.23 -5.42
C LEU A 44 -4.06 -9.41 -4.46
N VAL A 45 -4.60 -10.51 -4.95
CA VAL A 45 -4.62 -11.79 -4.24
C VAL A 45 -3.81 -12.77 -5.05
N ASP A 46 -2.83 -13.39 -4.41
CA ASP A 46 -1.99 -14.43 -5.01
C ASP A 46 -1.78 -15.54 -3.99
N ASP A 47 -2.19 -16.75 -4.35
CA ASP A 47 -2.11 -17.96 -3.52
C ASP A 47 -2.58 -17.71 -2.07
N GLU A 48 -1.67 -17.83 -1.09
CA GLU A 48 -1.97 -17.67 0.33
C GLU A 48 -1.79 -16.22 0.85
N GLN A 49 -1.68 -15.22 -0.03
CA GLN A 49 -1.38 -13.83 0.34
C GLN A 49 -2.29 -12.80 -0.33
N LEU A 50 -2.70 -11.79 0.44
CA LEU A 50 -3.25 -10.55 -0.09
C LEU A 50 -2.19 -9.43 -0.04
N GLU A 51 -1.93 -8.77 -1.17
CA GLU A 51 -1.08 -7.59 -1.20
C GLU A 51 -1.91 -6.32 -1.26
N ILE A 52 -1.69 -5.41 -0.32
CA ILE A 52 -2.14 -4.03 -0.40
C ILE A 52 -1.18 -3.27 -1.32
N VAL A 53 -1.64 -2.96 -2.53
CA VAL A 53 -0.85 -2.26 -3.55
C VAL A 53 -0.90 -0.74 -3.33
N THR A 54 -2.06 -0.20 -2.98
CA THR A 54 -2.20 1.21 -2.58
C THR A 54 -3.19 1.35 -1.44
N ILE A 55 -2.93 2.31 -0.55
CA ILE A 55 -3.90 2.73 0.46
C ILE A 55 -3.80 4.24 0.64
N ASN A 56 -4.91 4.94 0.49
CA ASN A 56 -5.00 6.38 0.70
C ASN A 56 -6.23 6.72 1.54
N SER A 57 -6.02 7.63 2.49
CA SER A 57 -7.10 8.26 3.24
C SER A 57 -7.09 9.75 2.95
N LEU A 58 -8.24 10.29 2.58
CA LEU A 58 -8.41 11.71 2.26
C LEU A 58 -8.44 12.58 3.52
N ARG A 59 -8.68 11.99 4.70
CA ARG A 59 -8.75 12.69 5.99
C ARG A 59 -8.00 11.91 7.06
N ARG A 60 -6.86 12.43 7.51
CA ARG A 60 -6.08 11.82 8.61
C ARG A 60 -6.88 11.81 9.91
N GLY A 61 -6.64 10.81 10.76
CA GLY A 61 -7.22 10.74 12.11
C GLY A 61 -8.69 10.33 12.18
N THR A 62 -9.31 9.95 11.07
CA THR A 62 -10.75 9.58 10.99
C THR A 62 -11.01 8.07 11.06
N GLY A 63 -9.98 7.25 11.21
CA GLY A 63 -10.11 5.79 11.23
C GLY A 63 -10.26 5.12 9.85
N VAL A 64 -10.37 5.90 8.76
CA VAL A 64 -10.56 5.38 7.39
C VAL A 64 -9.50 4.35 6.99
N GLY A 65 -8.22 4.65 7.22
CA GLY A 65 -7.15 3.70 6.87
C GLY A 65 -7.29 2.36 7.59
N ARG A 66 -7.68 2.38 8.87
CA ARG A 66 -7.93 1.16 9.64
C ARG A 66 -9.11 0.39 9.06
N ALA A 67 -10.23 1.07 8.78
CA ALA A 67 -11.41 0.43 8.19
C ALA A 67 -11.11 -0.25 6.84
N LEU A 68 -10.30 0.39 5.99
CA LEU A 68 -9.85 -0.20 4.73
C LEU A 68 -9.01 -1.47 4.96
N VAL A 69 -8.10 -1.46 5.94
CA VAL A 69 -7.30 -2.64 6.28
C VAL A 69 -8.17 -3.76 6.89
N GLU A 70 -9.16 -3.43 7.72
CA GLU A 70 -10.10 -4.45 8.22
C GLU A 70 -10.89 -5.11 7.09
N ALA A 71 -11.39 -4.34 6.11
CA ALA A 71 -12.04 -4.91 4.92
C ALA A 71 -11.09 -5.82 4.11
N ALA A 72 -9.81 -5.44 4.00
CA ALA A 72 -8.79 -6.30 3.37
C ALA A 72 -8.54 -7.60 4.16
N LYS A 73 -8.55 -7.55 5.51
CA LYS A 73 -8.45 -8.75 6.37
C LYS A 73 -9.61 -9.70 6.17
N GLU A 74 -10.84 -9.19 6.17
CA GLU A 74 -12.03 -10.00 5.93
C GLU A 74 -11.96 -10.71 4.58
N LEU A 75 -11.59 -9.98 3.52
CA LEU A 75 -11.42 -10.56 2.20
C LEU A 75 -10.30 -11.62 2.17
N ALA A 76 -9.14 -11.31 2.74
CA ALA A 76 -8.00 -12.22 2.77
C ALA A 76 -8.38 -13.55 3.45
N LEU A 77 -9.02 -13.48 4.62
CA LEU A 77 -9.53 -14.66 5.34
C LEU A 77 -10.53 -15.46 4.50
N SER A 78 -11.50 -14.78 3.87
CA SER A 78 -12.50 -15.46 3.01
C SER A 78 -11.89 -16.08 1.75
N SER A 79 -10.73 -15.58 1.32
CA SER A 79 -9.98 -16.06 0.15
C SER A 79 -8.97 -17.16 0.50
N GLY A 80 -8.90 -17.58 1.78
CA GLY A 80 -7.95 -18.59 2.25
C GLY A 80 -6.52 -18.07 2.43
N CYS A 81 -6.30 -16.75 2.35
CA CYS A 81 -4.98 -16.16 2.59
C CYS A 81 -4.59 -16.29 4.07
N LYS A 82 -3.30 -16.51 4.30
CA LYS A 82 -2.70 -16.57 5.64
C LYS A 82 -2.03 -15.27 6.04
N THR A 83 -1.68 -14.43 5.06
CA THR A 83 -0.98 -13.18 5.31
C THR A 83 -1.51 -12.04 4.45
N ILE A 84 -1.33 -10.82 4.95
CA ILE A 84 -1.45 -9.60 4.16
C ILE A 84 -0.08 -8.94 4.10
N VAL A 85 0.34 -8.48 2.94
CA VAL A 85 1.59 -7.71 2.80
C VAL A 85 1.32 -6.32 2.26
N ALA A 86 2.25 -5.41 2.56
CA ALA A 86 2.33 -4.09 1.95
C ALA A 86 3.80 -3.76 1.69
N ILE A 87 4.06 -3.04 0.60
CA ILE A 87 5.40 -2.55 0.26
C ILE A 87 5.35 -1.04 0.24
N THR A 88 6.34 -0.40 0.86
CA THR A 88 6.50 1.05 0.83
C THR A 88 7.98 1.41 0.76
N THR A 89 8.30 2.65 0.41
CA THR A 89 9.69 3.12 0.39
C THR A 89 10.14 3.58 1.77
N ASN A 90 11.44 3.52 2.03
CA ASN A 90 12.06 3.87 3.30
C ASN A 90 11.76 5.31 3.77
N ASP A 91 11.49 6.25 2.85
CA ASP A 91 11.14 7.63 3.17
C ASP A 91 9.72 7.78 3.74
N ASN A 92 8.83 6.83 3.47
CA ASN A 92 7.41 6.92 3.81
C ASN A 92 7.15 6.53 5.27
N VAL A 93 7.77 7.29 6.19
CA VAL A 93 7.68 7.10 7.64
C VAL A 93 6.24 7.09 8.12
N ASN A 94 5.35 7.87 7.49
CA ASN A 94 3.93 7.88 7.82
C ASN A 94 3.25 6.53 7.52
N ALA A 95 3.55 5.91 6.37
CA ALA A 95 3.03 4.58 6.04
C ALA A 95 3.62 3.51 6.96
N LEU A 96 4.93 3.55 7.22
CA LEU A 96 5.59 2.62 8.14
C LEU A 96 4.99 2.69 9.55
N ALA A 97 4.74 3.90 10.06
CA ALA A 97 4.11 4.09 11.36
C ALA A 97 2.64 3.62 11.37
N PHE A 98 1.91 3.86 10.27
CA PHE A 98 0.52 3.42 10.12
C PHE A 98 0.41 1.89 10.12
N TYR A 99 1.15 1.20 9.26
CA TYR A 99 1.07 -0.25 9.13
C TYR A 99 1.43 -0.95 10.44
N GLN A 100 2.50 -0.50 11.11
CA GLN A 100 2.87 -1.04 12.42
C GLN A 100 1.79 -0.84 13.49
N LYS A 101 1.12 0.32 13.52
CA LYS A 101 -0.02 0.56 14.43
C LYS A 101 -1.23 -0.34 14.13
N VAL A 102 -1.39 -0.80 12.90
CA VAL A 102 -2.48 -1.70 12.49
C VAL A 102 -2.09 -3.18 12.66
N GLY A 103 -0.87 -3.46 13.14
CA GLY A 103 -0.40 -4.80 13.51
C GLY A 103 0.57 -5.44 12.53
N PHE A 104 0.93 -4.76 11.44
CA PHE A 104 1.94 -5.26 10.52
C PHE A 104 3.33 -5.22 11.17
N ARG A 105 4.19 -6.16 10.79
CA ARG A 105 5.61 -6.18 11.15
C ARG A 105 6.45 -6.01 9.90
N ILE A 106 7.61 -5.36 10.04
CA ILE A 106 8.60 -5.32 8.96
C ILE A 106 9.10 -6.75 8.76
N ARG A 107 9.04 -7.22 7.51
CA ARG A 107 9.46 -8.56 7.11
C ARG A 107 10.80 -8.52 6.40
N ASP A 108 10.91 -7.67 5.37
CA ASP A 108 12.07 -7.57 4.50
C ASP A 108 12.44 -6.11 4.21
N VAL A 109 13.72 -5.89 3.90
CA VAL A 109 14.23 -4.64 3.35
C VAL A 109 15.00 -4.96 2.07
N PHE A 110 14.51 -4.43 0.96
CA PHE A 110 15.15 -4.54 -0.35
C PHE A 110 16.03 -3.32 -0.56
N ARG A 111 17.29 -3.46 -0.17
CA ARG A 111 18.26 -2.38 -0.21
C ARG A 111 18.55 -1.93 -1.64
N ASP A 112 18.58 -0.63 -1.85
CA ASP A 112 18.87 0.02 -3.13
C ASP A 112 17.91 -0.35 -4.29
N SER A 113 16.81 -1.07 -4.01
CA SER A 113 15.88 -1.56 -5.05
C SER A 113 15.18 -0.45 -5.81
N VAL A 114 15.12 0.76 -5.23
CA VAL A 114 14.52 1.93 -5.88
C VAL A 114 15.32 2.34 -7.13
N GLN A 115 16.59 1.94 -7.26
CA GLN A 115 17.36 2.17 -8.49
C GLN A 115 16.73 1.45 -9.69
N GLU A 116 16.28 0.21 -9.53
CA GLU A 116 15.57 -0.55 -10.56
C GLU A 116 14.20 0.06 -10.83
N ILE A 117 13.50 0.48 -9.77
CA ILE A 117 12.22 1.19 -9.89
C ILE A 117 12.34 2.48 -10.72
N ARG A 118 13.44 3.25 -10.57
CA ARG A 118 13.68 4.45 -11.37
C ARG A 118 13.87 4.15 -12.86
N GLN A 119 14.34 2.96 -13.23
CA GLN A 119 14.42 2.57 -14.64
C GLN A 119 13.03 2.39 -15.26
N LEU A 120 12.09 1.86 -14.49
CA LEU A 120 10.69 1.66 -14.92
C LEU A 120 9.85 2.94 -14.81
N LYS A 121 10.13 3.76 -13.79
CA LYS A 121 9.44 5.02 -13.52
C LYS A 121 10.46 6.13 -13.26
N PRO A 122 11.07 6.71 -14.32
CA PRO A 122 12.07 7.77 -14.19
C PRO A 122 11.56 9.04 -13.51
N SER A 123 10.24 9.21 -13.40
CA SER A 123 9.60 10.33 -12.71
C SER A 123 9.59 10.22 -11.18
N LEU A 124 10.12 9.13 -10.61
CA LEU A 124 10.22 8.96 -9.16
C LEU A 124 11.28 9.92 -8.58
N PRO A 125 10.93 10.76 -7.58
CA PRO A 125 11.88 11.73 -7.03
C PRO A 125 13.02 11.05 -6.27
N ASP A 126 14.15 11.76 -6.17
CA ASP A 126 15.32 11.27 -5.41
C ASP A 126 15.13 11.35 -3.89
N THR A 127 14.33 12.33 -3.46
CA THR A 127 14.06 12.61 -2.04
C THR A 127 12.54 12.61 -1.82
N GLY A 128 12.12 11.93 -0.77
CA GLY A 128 10.71 11.76 -0.43
C GLY A 128 10.31 12.58 0.80
N GLN A 129 9.42 12.00 1.61
CA GLN A 129 8.90 12.68 2.80
C GLN A 129 10.03 12.99 3.78
N HIS A 130 9.88 14.11 4.51
CA HIS A 130 10.82 14.51 5.56
C HIS A 130 12.28 14.72 5.08
N GLY A 131 12.50 14.91 3.78
CA GLY A 131 13.85 15.09 3.22
C GLY A 131 14.67 13.80 3.18
N ILE A 132 14.02 12.63 3.31
CA ILE A 132 14.69 11.33 3.33
C ILE A 132 14.94 10.86 1.89
N PRO A 133 16.18 10.46 1.52
CA PRO A 133 16.45 9.86 0.22
C PRO A 133 15.67 8.58 0.00
N ILE A 134 15.07 8.42 -1.19
CA ILE A 134 14.31 7.22 -1.55
C ILE A 134 15.29 6.19 -2.13
N ARG A 135 15.57 5.12 -1.38
CA ARG A 135 16.62 4.13 -1.69
C ARG A 135 16.13 2.70 -1.64
N ASP A 136 15.34 2.37 -0.62
CA ASP A 136 14.98 1.00 -0.29
C ASP A 136 13.46 0.83 -0.33
N GLU A 137 13.02 -0.35 -0.75
CA GLU A 137 11.67 -0.82 -0.47
C GLU A 137 11.67 -1.60 0.84
N ILE A 138 10.67 -1.36 1.68
CA ILE A 138 10.42 -2.06 2.93
C ILE A 138 9.11 -2.81 2.78
N GLN A 139 9.17 -4.13 2.95
CA GLN A 139 8.00 -4.98 2.98
C GLN A 139 7.56 -5.23 4.41
N LEU A 140 6.27 -5.08 4.64
CA LEU A 140 5.62 -5.37 5.90
C LEU A 140 4.59 -6.48 5.68
N GLU A 141 4.38 -7.29 6.71
CA GLU A 141 3.39 -8.35 6.71
C GLU A 141 2.51 -8.33 7.97
N LEU A 142 1.30 -8.85 7.82
CA LEU A 142 0.36 -9.13 8.89
C LEU A 142 -0.06 -10.59 8.76
N SER A 143 0.23 -11.39 9.78
CA SER A 143 -0.28 -12.77 9.89
C SER A 143 -1.76 -12.77 10.24
N LEU A 144 -2.54 -13.61 9.55
CA LEU A 144 -3.98 -13.81 9.77
C LEU A 144 -4.27 -15.11 10.52
N THR A 145 -3.31 -16.03 10.57
CA THR A 145 -3.38 -17.24 11.40
C THR A 145 -2.94 -16.90 12.82
N SER A 146 -3.72 -17.32 13.81
CA SER A 146 -3.25 -17.35 15.20
C SER A 146 -2.21 -18.45 15.33
N ASP A 147 -1.04 -18.12 15.89
CA ASP A 147 -0.05 -19.12 16.32
C ASP A 147 -0.63 -20.08 17.37
#